data_AF-A0AAE9YFG1-F1
#
_entry.id   AF-A0AAE9YFG1-F1
#
_cell.length_a   1.000
_cell.length_b   1.000
_cell.length_c   1.000
_cell.angle_alpha   90.00
_cell.angle_beta   90.00
_cell.angle_gamma   90.00
#
_symmetry.space_group_name_H-M   'P 1'
#
loop_
_entity.id
_entity.type
_entity.pdbx_description
1 polymer ?
#
loop_
_entity_poly.entity_id
_entity_poly.type
_entity_poly.pdbx_seq_one_letter_code
_entity_poly.pdbx_strand_id
1 'polypeptide(L)'
;MLLFIAISFALLVSLLGFTITGTKALHTYRVDRTLRYGTDAALEVAVQMVKANPAMAQSSPVTPSGTVPPCAVQLPLDEATVPGASQVMVSGSYLTVTCEPTSGVAASGGPDIDSTASVPTQAARDVTFVVTCGAPGTDRAQGDRYECMDGPDVQELGRARVRFDIDPGFATPSERAIVPKILTWTLYE
;
A
#
# COMPACT_ATOMS: atom_id res chain seq x y z
N MET A 1 37.70 -33.01 -33.83
CA MET A 1 37.04 -31.75 -34.23
C MET A 1 35.57 -31.71 -33.77
N LEU A 2 34.74 -32.72 -34.10
CA LEU A 2 33.34 -32.81 -33.65
C LEU A 2 33.13 -32.71 -32.13
N LEU A 3 33.99 -33.36 -31.33
CA LEU A 3 33.92 -33.31 -29.87
C LEU A 3 34.12 -31.88 -29.32
N PHE A 4 35.07 -31.13 -29.89
CA PHE A 4 35.34 -29.74 -29.49
C PHE A 4 34.16 -28.83 -29.83
N ILE A 5 33.56 -29.00 -31.02
CA ILE A 5 32.37 -28.24 -31.44
C ILE A 5 31.19 -28.52 -30.52
N ALA A 6 30.97 -29.78 -30.13
CA ALA A 6 29.89 -30.16 -29.22
C ALA A 6 30.06 -29.56 -27.82
N ILE A 7 31.28 -29.56 -27.28
CA ILE A 7 31.58 -28.95 -25.96
C ILE A 7 31.37 -27.44 -26.01
N SER A 8 31.87 -26.76 -27.05
CA SER A 8 31.68 -25.31 -27.22
C SER A 8 30.20 -24.95 -27.35
N PHE A 9 29.41 -25.73 -28.08
CA PHE A 9 27.97 -25.49 -28.21
C PHE A 9 27.23 -25.72 -26.89
N ALA A 10 27.55 -26.79 -26.16
CA ALA A 10 26.95 -27.07 -24.85
C ALA A 10 27.25 -25.97 -23.82
N LEU A 11 28.48 -25.43 -23.82
CA LEU A 11 28.84 -24.28 -22.97
C LEU A 11 28.05 -23.03 -23.36
N LEU A 12 27.91 -22.74 -24.66
CA LEU A 12 27.15 -21.59 -25.16
C LEU A 12 25.68 -21.68 -24.75
N VAL A 13 25.04 -22.84 -24.94
CA VAL A 13 23.65 -23.09 -24.54
C VAL A 13 23.49 -22.96 -23.03
N SER A 14 24.42 -23.50 -22.25
CA SER A 14 24.38 -23.40 -20.78
C SER A 14 24.49 -21.94 -20.33
N LEU A 15 25.41 -21.18 -20.93
CA LEU A 15 25.63 -19.77 -20.60
C LEU A 15 24.39 -18.91 -20.95
N LEU A 16 23.77 -19.17 -22.10
CA LEU A 16 22.48 -18.58 -22.49
C LEU A 16 21.34 -18.95 -21.53
N GLY A 17 21.30 -20.19 -21.05
CA GLY A 17 20.33 -20.62 -20.06
C GLY A 17 20.48 -19.87 -18.72
N PHE A 18 21.72 -19.69 -18.26
CA PHE A 18 22.02 -18.94 -17.04
C PHE A 18 21.66 -17.46 -17.17
N THR A 19 21.95 -16.83 -18.31
CA THR A 19 21.62 -15.41 -18.51
C THR A 19 20.10 -15.18 -18.54
N ILE A 20 19.33 -16.01 -19.24
CA ILE A 20 17.86 -15.91 -19.29
C ILE A 20 17.23 -16.14 -17.92
N THR A 21 17.74 -17.11 -17.15
CA THR A 21 17.22 -17.39 -15.81
C THR A 21 17.56 -16.25 -14.84
N GLY A 22 18.79 -15.72 -14.94
CA GLY A 22 19.24 -14.60 -14.12
C GLY A 22 18.44 -13.32 -14.35
N THR A 23 18.11 -12.99 -15.61
CA THR A 23 17.29 -11.80 -15.91
C THR A 23 15.88 -11.92 -15.37
N LYS A 24 15.24 -13.10 -15.49
CA LYS A 24 13.90 -13.35 -14.93
C LYS A 24 13.89 -13.24 -13.41
N ALA A 25 14.85 -13.86 -12.72
CA ALA A 25 14.95 -13.79 -11.26
C ALA A 25 15.17 -12.35 -10.77
N LEU A 26 16.04 -11.60 -11.45
CA LEU A 26 16.28 -10.19 -11.11
C LEU A 26 15.04 -9.33 -11.35
N HIS A 27 14.29 -9.59 -12.42
CA HIS A 27 13.04 -8.90 -12.71
C HIS A 27 12.02 -9.11 -11.58
N THR A 28 11.74 -10.38 -11.21
CA THR A 28 10.82 -10.70 -10.12
C THR A 28 11.25 -10.07 -8.80
N TYR A 29 12.54 -10.10 -8.47
CA TYR A 29 13.06 -9.48 -7.26
C TYR A 29 12.84 -7.96 -7.24
N ARG A 30 13.04 -7.26 -8.37
CA ARG A 30 12.83 -5.81 -8.46
C ARG A 30 11.36 -5.46 -8.27
N VAL A 31 10.45 -6.21 -8.89
CA VAL A 31 9.00 -6.02 -8.74
C VAL A 31 8.58 -6.19 -7.28
N ASP A 32 8.92 -7.32 -6.66
CA ASP A 32 8.53 -7.62 -5.28
C ASP A 32 9.08 -6.55 -4.30
N ARG A 33 10.33 -6.13 -4.53
CA ARG A 33 10.95 -5.05 -3.77
C ARG A 33 10.20 -3.72 -3.92
N THR A 34 9.87 -3.30 -5.15
CA THR A 34 9.16 -2.05 -5.42
C THR A 34 7.76 -2.07 -4.78
N LEU A 35 7.03 -3.18 -4.91
CA LEU A 35 5.69 -3.33 -4.35
C LEU A 35 5.69 -3.30 -2.83
N ARG A 36 6.59 -4.05 -2.17
CA ARG A 36 6.67 -4.06 -0.70
C ARG A 36 6.97 -2.67 -0.15
N TYR A 37 8.01 -2.01 -0.67
CA TYR A 37 8.37 -0.67 -0.18
C TYR A 37 7.31 0.38 -0.50
N GLY A 38 6.68 0.32 -1.67
CA GLY A 38 5.58 1.19 -2.01
C GLY A 38 4.38 1.00 -1.06
N THR A 39 4.04 -0.26 -0.79
CA THR A 39 2.91 -0.65 0.06
C THR A 39 3.12 -0.24 1.52
N ASP A 40 4.33 -0.44 2.06
CA ASP A 40 4.70 0.01 3.41
C ASP A 40 4.65 1.54 3.52
N ALA A 41 5.23 2.25 2.56
CA ALA A 41 5.21 3.72 2.54
C ALA A 41 3.78 4.26 2.42
N ALA A 42 2.95 3.61 1.61
CA ALA A 42 1.55 3.98 1.42
C ALA A 42 0.74 3.82 2.70
N LEU A 43 0.94 2.71 3.43
CA LEU A 43 0.32 2.50 4.73
C LEU A 43 0.74 3.59 5.74
N GLU A 44 2.02 3.92 5.81
CA GLU A 44 2.51 4.94 6.75
C GLU A 44 1.87 6.31 6.49
N VAL A 45 1.81 6.74 5.23
CA VAL A 45 1.15 7.99 4.84
C VAL A 45 -0.34 7.97 5.22
N ALA A 46 -1.04 6.87 4.92
CA ALA A 46 -2.47 6.75 5.25
C ALA A 46 -2.71 6.78 6.77
N VAL A 47 -1.86 6.14 7.57
CA VAL A 47 -1.94 6.17 9.03
C VAL A 47 -1.74 7.59 9.57
N GLN A 48 -0.78 8.35 9.03
CA GLN A 48 -0.59 9.76 9.43
C GLN A 48 -1.78 10.63 9.02
N MET A 49 -2.38 10.40 7.85
CA MET A 49 -3.58 11.12 7.43
C MET A 49 -4.77 10.84 8.36
N VAL A 50 -5.00 9.58 8.72
CA VAL A 50 -6.06 9.20 9.67
C VAL A 50 -5.76 9.69 11.08
N LYS A 51 -4.48 9.83 11.47
CA LYS A 51 -4.09 10.45 12.74
C LYS A 51 -4.44 11.95 12.75
N ALA A 52 -4.18 12.65 11.65
CA ALA A 52 -4.46 14.08 11.50
C ALA A 52 -5.96 14.37 11.34
N ASN A 53 -6.71 13.50 10.66
CA ASN A 53 -8.13 13.63 10.44
C ASN A 53 -8.88 12.33 10.79
N PRO A 54 -9.34 12.17 12.05
CA PRO A 54 -10.01 10.96 12.51
C PRO A 54 -11.38 10.73 11.86
N ALA A 55 -11.96 11.75 11.21
CA ALA A 55 -13.26 11.63 10.54
C ALA A 55 -13.23 10.72 9.30
N MET A 56 -12.04 10.49 8.71
CA MET A 56 -11.88 9.72 7.47
C MET A 56 -12.08 8.20 7.64
N ALA A 57 -12.08 7.70 8.87
CA ALA A 57 -12.13 6.28 9.19
C ALA A 57 -13.38 5.90 10.01
N GLN A 58 -14.52 6.56 9.76
CA GLN A 58 -15.78 6.33 10.48
C GLN A 58 -16.79 5.54 9.64
N SER A 59 -17.64 4.74 10.30
CA SER A 59 -18.59 3.80 9.67
C SER A 59 -19.91 4.44 9.24
N SER A 60 -20.09 5.76 9.39
CA SER A 60 -21.34 6.42 9.01
C SER A 60 -21.15 7.92 8.72
N PRO A 61 -21.96 8.49 7.82
CA PRO A 61 -21.77 9.85 7.33
C PRO A 61 -22.24 10.85 8.38
N VAL A 62 -21.33 11.65 8.93
CA VAL A 62 -21.72 12.78 9.78
C VAL A 62 -21.97 14.01 8.91
N THR A 63 -23.13 14.05 8.23
CA THR A 63 -23.90 15.28 7.90
C THR A 63 -25.18 14.97 7.09
N PRO A 64 -26.24 15.81 7.14
CA PRO A 64 -27.49 15.63 6.38
C PRO A 64 -27.35 15.93 4.87
N SER A 65 -26.13 16.18 4.36
CA SER A 65 -25.85 16.43 2.95
C SER A 65 -24.45 15.90 2.57
N GLY A 66 -24.38 14.69 2.00
CA GLY A 66 -23.21 14.25 1.22
C GLY A 66 -22.07 13.57 2.01
N THR A 67 -22.02 12.24 1.85
CA THR A 67 -20.83 11.38 1.73
C THR A 67 -19.54 11.84 2.44
N VAL A 68 -19.26 11.33 3.64
CA VAL A 68 -17.88 11.31 4.18
C VAL A 68 -17.05 10.42 3.24
N PRO A 69 -15.98 10.93 2.59
CA PRO A 69 -15.16 10.09 1.74
C PRO A 69 -14.48 9.04 2.64
N PRO A 70 -14.57 7.73 2.34
CA PRO A 70 -13.71 6.76 2.98
C PRO A 70 -12.26 7.23 2.78
N CYS A 71 -11.38 7.02 3.75
CA CYS A 71 -9.99 7.39 3.55
C CYS A 71 -9.47 6.62 2.34
N ALA A 72 -9.21 7.35 1.26
CA ALA A 72 -8.81 6.84 -0.03
C ALA A 72 -7.64 7.71 -0.47
N VAL A 73 -6.44 7.17 -0.34
CA VAL A 73 -5.19 7.87 -0.67
C VAL A 73 -4.57 7.17 -1.86
N GLN A 74 -4.39 7.91 -2.95
CA GLN A 74 -3.72 7.41 -4.14
C GLN A 74 -2.28 7.93 -4.15
N LEU A 75 -1.33 7.01 -4.25
CA LEU A 75 0.10 7.31 -4.27
C LEU A 75 0.71 6.78 -5.56
N PRO A 76 1.53 7.58 -6.25
CA PRO A 76 2.20 7.09 -7.45
C PRO A 76 3.17 5.98 -7.08
N LEU A 77 3.14 4.89 -7.85
CA LEU A 77 4.13 3.83 -7.80
C LEU A 77 5.16 4.11 -8.92
N ASP A 78 5.79 5.28 -8.84
CA ASP A 78 6.74 5.74 -9.86
C ASP A 78 8.12 5.11 -9.63
N GLU A 79 8.64 4.44 -10.66
CA GLU A 79 10.05 4.10 -10.74
C GLU A 79 10.81 5.24 -11.43
N ALA A 80 11.91 5.70 -10.82
CA ALA A 80 12.78 6.69 -11.44
C ALA A 80 13.25 6.18 -12.81
N THR A 81 12.97 6.94 -13.88
CA THR A 81 13.41 6.62 -15.23
C THR A 81 14.93 6.78 -15.32
N VAL A 82 15.67 5.69 -15.11
CA VAL A 82 17.14 5.67 -15.24
C VAL A 82 17.52 5.31 -16.68
N PRO A 83 18.31 6.15 -17.39
CA PRO A 83 18.79 5.83 -18.73
C PRO A 83 19.53 4.48 -18.73
N GLY A 84 19.07 3.54 -19.56
CA GLY A 84 19.67 2.21 -19.70
C GLY A 84 19.11 1.13 -18.75
N ALA A 85 18.16 1.45 -17.88
CA ALA A 85 17.43 0.46 -17.08
C ALA A 85 16.01 0.25 -17.62
N SER A 86 15.59 -1.01 -17.78
CA SER A 86 14.17 -1.31 -18.01
C SER A 86 13.38 -1.01 -16.74
N GLN A 87 12.28 -0.27 -16.90
CA GLN A 87 11.23 -0.15 -15.89
C GLN A 87 10.60 -1.53 -15.69
N VAL A 88 10.33 -1.89 -14.44
CA VAL A 88 9.63 -3.13 -14.10
C VAL A 88 8.16 -2.88 -13.76
N MET A 89 7.78 -1.62 -13.52
CA MET A 89 6.39 -1.19 -13.37
C MET A 89 5.89 -0.48 -14.63
N VAL A 90 4.60 -0.59 -14.92
CA VAL A 90 3.94 0.25 -15.92
C VAL A 90 3.97 1.72 -15.47
N SER A 91 4.22 2.63 -16.40
CA SER A 91 4.22 4.06 -16.09
C SER A 91 2.82 4.53 -15.70
N GLY A 92 2.73 5.31 -14.63
CA GLY A 92 1.46 5.79 -14.10
C GLY A 92 0.77 4.82 -13.14
N SER A 93 1.34 3.64 -12.87
CA SER A 93 0.86 2.75 -11.80
C SER A 93 0.74 3.49 -10.47
N TYR A 94 -0.26 3.13 -9.69
CA TYR A 94 -0.56 3.78 -8.42
C TYR A 94 -1.01 2.78 -7.36
N LEU A 95 -0.72 3.11 -6.11
CA LEU A 95 -1.26 2.43 -4.94
C LEU A 95 -2.45 3.21 -4.43
N THR A 96 -3.55 2.51 -4.14
CA THR A 96 -4.70 3.08 -3.44
C THR A 96 -4.81 2.46 -2.07
N VAL A 97 -4.73 3.28 -1.04
CA VAL A 97 -5.01 2.87 0.34
C VAL A 97 -6.43 3.27 0.68
N THR A 98 -7.27 2.30 0.98
CA THR A 98 -8.60 2.52 1.55
C THR A 98 -8.59 2.25 3.04
N CYS A 99 -9.45 2.92 3.82
CA CYS A 99 -9.64 2.55 5.21
C CYS A 99 -11.05 2.74 5.75
N GLU A 100 -11.40 1.88 6.70
CA GLU A 100 -12.71 1.78 7.33
C GLU A 100 -12.56 1.32 8.79
N PRO A 101 -13.57 1.54 9.66
CA PRO A 101 -13.57 0.93 10.98
C PRO A 101 -13.44 -0.60 10.90
N THR A 102 -12.62 -1.18 11.77
CA THR A 102 -12.48 -2.63 11.82
C THR A 102 -13.79 -3.29 12.26
N SER A 103 -14.36 -4.13 11.40
CA SER A 103 -15.61 -4.86 11.69
C SER A 103 -15.49 -5.76 12.93
N GLY A 104 -16.60 -5.91 13.66
CA GLY A 104 -16.66 -6.76 14.87
C GLY A 104 -15.91 -6.20 16.09
N VAL A 105 -15.19 -5.09 15.94
CA VAL A 105 -14.66 -4.29 17.04
C VAL A 105 -15.67 -3.17 17.26
N ALA A 106 -16.23 -3.05 18.47
CA ALA A 106 -17.07 -1.90 18.78
C ALA A 106 -16.26 -0.64 18.47
N ALA A 107 -16.74 0.19 17.53
CA ALA A 107 -16.17 1.50 17.24
C ALA A 107 -16.34 2.37 18.50
N SER A 108 -15.46 2.17 19.48
CA SER A 108 -15.46 2.88 20.76
C SER A 108 -15.02 4.33 20.61
N GLY A 109 -14.62 4.73 19.39
CA GLY A 109 -14.27 6.09 19.05
C GLY A 109 -15.40 6.69 18.22
N GLY A 110 -16.25 7.50 18.87
CA GLY A 110 -17.20 8.34 18.18
C GLY A 110 -16.49 9.39 17.29
N PRO A 111 -17.25 10.23 16.59
CA PRO A 111 -16.68 11.32 15.83
C PRO A 111 -16.01 12.34 16.73
N ASP A 112 -14.68 12.31 16.79
CA ASP A 112 -13.92 13.37 17.45
C ASP A 112 -13.42 14.38 16.42
N ILE A 113 -14.34 15.24 16.03
CA ILE A 113 -14.16 16.69 15.96
C ILE A 113 -15.51 17.24 16.41
N ASP A 114 -15.64 17.64 17.67
CA ASP A 114 -16.69 18.59 18.04
C ASP A 114 -16.07 19.98 18.05
N SER A 115 -16.43 20.74 17.01
CA SER A 115 -15.95 22.07 16.64
C SER A 115 -16.20 23.19 17.68
N THR A 116 -16.58 22.83 18.91
CA THR A 116 -17.04 23.77 19.94
C THR A 116 -16.35 23.64 21.30
N ALA A 117 -15.54 22.61 21.53
CA ALA A 117 -14.71 22.52 22.74
C ALA A 117 -13.35 23.18 22.50
N SER A 118 -12.89 24.02 23.42
CA SER A 118 -11.57 24.66 23.42
C SER A 118 -10.38 23.68 23.49
N VAL A 119 -10.67 22.38 23.47
CA VAL A 119 -9.74 21.27 23.54
C VAL A 119 -10.25 20.13 22.64
N PRO A 120 -9.56 19.78 21.55
CA PRO A 120 -9.91 18.62 20.74
C PRO A 120 -9.45 17.33 21.47
N THR A 121 -10.37 16.59 22.07
CA THR A 121 -10.10 15.22 22.51
C THR A 121 -10.30 14.28 21.33
N GLN A 122 -9.41 13.30 21.14
CA GLN A 122 -9.59 12.20 20.18
C GLN A 122 -9.82 10.88 20.94
N ALA A 123 -10.73 10.04 20.46
CA ALA A 123 -11.10 8.78 21.07
C ALA A 123 -10.33 7.60 20.46
N ALA A 124 -10.24 6.52 21.26
CA ALA A 124 -9.60 5.30 20.82
C ALA A 124 -10.42 4.63 19.71
N ARG A 125 -9.77 4.27 18.61
CA ARG A 125 -10.41 3.70 17.41
C ARG A 125 -9.56 2.59 16.81
N ASP A 126 -10.24 1.70 16.09
CA ASP A 126 -9.62 0.58 15.38
C ASP A 126 -10.01 0.67 13.92
N VAL A 127 -9.01 0.73 13.05
CA VAL A 127 -9.17 1.02 11.63
C VAL A 127 -8.47 -0.06 10.83
N THR A 128 -9.18 -0.61 9.85
CA THR A 128 -8.62 -1.51 8.85
C THR A 128 -8.22 -0.69 7.64
N PHE A 129 -6.96 -0.85 7.21
CA PHE A 129 -6.42 -0.27 5.99
C PHE A 129 -6.22 -1.38 4.96
N VAL A 130 -6.57 -1.11 3.71
CA VAL A 130 -6.38 -2.03 2.60
C VAL A 130 -5.59 -1.29 1.53
N VAL A 131 -4.42 -1.82 1.18
CA VAL A 131 -3.60 -1.30 0.10
C VAL A 131 -3.85 -2.13 -1.14
N THR A 132 -4.15 -1.44 -2.22
CA THR A 132 -4.43 -2.03 -3.52
C THR A 132 -3.55 -1.39 -4.58
N CYS A 133 -3.31 -2.08 -5.69
CA CYS A 133 -2.61 -1.49 -6.82
C CYS A 133 -3.54 -1.36 -8.02
N GLY A 134 -3.48 -0.20 -8.69
CA GLY A 134 -4.14 0.07 -9.98
C GLY A 134 -3.16 0.67 -11.00
N ALA A 135 -3.57 0.72 -12.26
CA ALA A 135 -2.79 1.30 -13.36
C ALA A 135 -3.70 2.00 -14.38
N PRO A 136 -3.30 3.17 -14.93
CA PRO A 136 -4.13 3.93 -15.85
C PRO A 136 -4.26 3.21 -17.20
N GLY A 137 -5.44 2.62 -17.45
CA GLY A 137 -5.83 2.06 -18.75
C GLY A 137 -6.39 0.63 -18.68
N THR A 138 -7.24 0.27 -19.65
CA THR A 138 -7.83 -1.09 -19.79
C THR A 138 -6.95 -2.05 -20.60
N ASP A 139 -5.83 -1.59 -21.14
CA ASP A 139 -5.05 -2.34 -22.12
C ASP A 139 -4.06 -3.29 -21.44
N ARG A 140 -4.56 -4.52 -21.26
CA ARG A 140 -3.78 -5.70 -20.88
C ARG A 140 -2.62 -5.94 -21.86
N ALA A 141 -1.45 -6.22 -21.29
CA ALA A 141 -0.24 -6.79 -21.86
C ALA A 141 0.88 -5.83 -22.32
N GLN A 142 1.92 -5.72 -21.49
CA GLN A 142 3.31 -5.65 -21.94
C GLN A 142 4.26 -6.57 -21.16
N GLY A 143 4.13 -7.89 -21.39
CA GLY A 143 5.17 -8.94 -21.32
C GLY A 143 6.19 -8.95 -20.17
N ASP A 144 7.08 -7.95 -20.12
CA ASP A 144 8.26 -7.87 -19.25
C ASP A 144 8.10 -6.83 -18.12
N ARG A 145 6.87 -6.45 -17.76
CA ARG A 145 6.58 -5.51 -16.66
C ARG A 145 5.45 -6.02 -15.78
N TYR A 146 5.47 -5.65 -14.51
CA TYR A 146 4.39 -5.91 -13.58
C TYR A 146 3.25 -4.90 -13.77
N GLU A 147 2.04 -5.43 -13.89
CA GLU A 147 0.80 -4.69 -14.12
C GLU A 147 -0.05 -4.72 -12.86
N CYS A 148 -0.45 -3.54 -12.40
CA CYS A 148 -1.48 -3.41 -11.39
C CYS A 148 -2.85 -3.47 -12.08
N MET A 149 -3.77 -4.29 -11.55
CA MET A 149 -5.08 -4.49 -12.18
C MET A 149 -6.04 -3.35 -11.84
N ASP A 150 -6.75 -2.82 -12.84
CA ASP A 150 -7.85 -1.86 -12.66
C ASP A 150 -9.22 -2.57 -12.79
N GLY A 151 -10.24 -2.09 -12.05
CA GLY A 151 -11.63 -2.59 -12.14
C GLY A 151 -12.07 -3.48 -10.95
N PRO A 152 -13.01 -4.43 -11.13
CA PRO A 152 -13.48 -5.32 -10.05
C PRO A 152 -12.40 -6.30 -9.54
N ASP A 153 -11.29 -6.40 -10.27
CA ASP A 153 -10.17 -7.31 -9.99
C ASP A 153 -8.93 -6.57 -9.42
N VAL A 154 -9.12 -5.38 -8.84
CA VAL A 154 -8.05 -4.62 -8.18
C VAL A 154 -7.33 -5.51 -7.16
N GLN A 155 -6.01 -5.67 -7.34
CA GLN A 155 -5.21 -6.57 -6.52
C GLN A 155 -4.98 -5.95 -5.13
N GLU A 156 -5.46 -6.63 -4.09
CA GLU A 156 -5.09 -6.35 -2.71
C GLU A 156 -3.64 -6.76 -2.49
N LEU A 157 -2.77 -5.79 -2.18
CA LEU A 157 -1.36 -6.00 -1.88
C LEU A 157 -1.10 -6.15 -0.38
N GLY A 158 -1.98 -5.58 0.45
CA GLY A 158 -1.85 -5.75 1.88
C GLY A 158 -3.02 -5.22 2.68
N ARG A 159 -3.12 -5.70 3.92
CA ARG A 159 -4.14 -5.31 4.88
C ARG A 159 -3.52 -5.07 6.25
N ALA A 160 -3.78 -3.89 6.80
CA ALA A 160 -3.36 -3.52 8.14
C ALA A 160 -4.56 -3.34 9.06
N ARG A 161 -4.41 -3.73 10.32
CA ARG A 161 -5.31 -3.31 11.39
C ARG A 161 -4.53 -2.38 12.30
N VAL A 162 -4.96 -1.14 12.43
CA VAL A 162 -4.27 -0.12 13.21
C VAL A 162 -5.20 0.39 14.29
N ARG A 163 -4.74 0.29 15.52
CA ARG A 163 -5.42 0.83 16.69
C ARG A 163 -4.80 2.16 17.06
N PHE A 164 -5.62 3.20 17.10
CA PHE A 164 -5.24 4.52 17.54
C PHE A 164 -5.64 4.62 19.01
N ASP A 165 -4.66 4.60 19.90
CA ASP A 165 -4.88 4.70 21.34
C ASP A 165 -4.56 6.10 21.84
N ILE A 166 -5.25 6.49 22.92
CA ILE A 166 -4.93 7.67 23.69
C ILE A 166 -3.66 7.40 24.50
N ASP A 167 -2.65 8.27 24.39
CA ASP A 167 -1.46 8.20 25.22
C ASP A 167 -1.81 8.55 26.69
N PRO A 168 -1.67 7.62 27.64
CA PRO A 168 -1.96 7.89 29.05
C PRO A 168 -0.87 8.73 29.72
N GLY A 169 0.27 8.98 29.06
CA GLY A 169 1.42 9.70 29.63
C GLY A 169 1.20 11.19 29.89
N PHE A 170 0.09 11.78 29.42
CA PHE A 170 -0.21 13.20 29.57
C PHE A 170 -1.26 13.48 30.66
N ALA A 171 -0.96 14.47 31.49
CA ALA A 171 -1.76 14.82 32.67
C ALA A 171 -3.14 15.38 32.30
N THR A 172 -3.26 16.10 31.18
CA THR A 172 -4.52 16.70 30.73
C THR A 172 -5.07 15.98 29.49
N PRO A 173 -6.40 15.73 29.39
CA PRO A 173 -7.01 15.14 28.20
C PRO A 173 -6.74 15.90 26.89
N SER A 174 -6.49 17.21 26.98
CA SER A 174 -6.10 18.12 25.88
C SER A 174 -4.75 17.81 25.25
N GLU A 175 -3.83 17.28 26.04
CA GLU A 175 -2.45 17.04 25.62
C GLU A 175 -2.22 15.59 25.20
N ARG A 176 -3.24 14.73 25.35
CA ARG A 176 -3.10 13.31 25.04
C ARG A 176 -2.93 13.12 23.54
N ALA A 177 -1.71 12.77 23.16
CA ALA A 177 -1.41 12.38 21.79
C ALA A 177 -2.15 11.08 21.43
N ILE A 178 -2.53 10.98 20.16
CA ILE A 178 -3.01 9.72 19.61
C ILE A 178 -1.84 8.95 19.02
N VAL A 179 -1.64 7.74 19.54
CA VAL A 179 -0.55 6.86 19.13
C VAL A 179 -1.13 5.75 18.24
N PRO A 180 -0.81 5.74 16.94
CA PRO A 180 -1.15 4.62 16.08
C PRO A 180 -0.31 3.41 16.45
N LYS A 181 -0.95 2.26 16.58
CA LYS A 181 -0.34 0.95 16.83
C LYS A 181 -0.82 -0.01 15.76
N ILE A 182 0.10 -0.47 14.92
CA ILE A 182 -0.19 -1.52 13.94
C ILE A 182 -0.32 -2.83 14.70
N LEU A 183 -1.54 -3.37 14.76
CA LEU A 183 -1.84 -4.63 15.44
C LEU A 183 -1.53 -5.82 14.54
N THR A 184 -1.88 -5.71 13.25
CA THR A 184 -1.57 -6.70 12.24
C THR A 184 -1.21 -6.00 10.93
N TRP A 185 -0.23 -6.56 10.23
CA TRP A 185 0.13 -6.15 8.87
C TRP A 185 0.37 -7.42 8.05
N THR A 186 -0.41 -7.59 6.99
CA THR A 186 -0.31 -8.74 6.09
C THR A 186 -0.09 -8.22 4.69
N LEU A 187 1.01 -8.65 4.07
CA LEU A 187 1.28 -8.44 2.66
C LEU A 187 0.85 -9.69 1.89
N TYR A 188 0.18 -9.49 0.77
CA TYR A 188 -0.22 -10.55 -0.15
C TYR A 188 0.76 -10.57 -1.33
N GLU A 189 1.31 -11.75 -1.62
CA GLU A 189 2.20 -12.01 -2.76
C GLU A 189 1.40 -12.51 -3.97
#